data_AF-A0A392MGP0-F1
#
_entry.id   AF-A0A392MGP0-F1
#
_cell.length_a   1.000
_cell.length_b   1.000
_cell.length_c   1.000
_cell.angle_alpha   90.00
_cell.angle_beta   90.00
_cell.angle_gamma   90.00
#
_symmetry.space_group_name_H-M   'P 1'
#
loop_
_entity.id
_entity.type
_entity.pdbx_description
1 polymer ?
#
loop_
_entity_poly.entity_id
_entity_poly.type
_entity_poly.pdbx_seq_one_letter_code
_entity_poly.pdbx_strand_id
1 'polypeptide(L)'
;MDNRPTLDGIEFQGVDPVEVTALTTPFTATEIEEVVMSSDGIMSPGPDGFNFSFFQRFWGLLKVELGICLINFSPRPIFRRAFPRTLLPSYL
;
A
#
# COMPACT_ATOMS: atom_id res chain seq x y z
N MET A 1 10.51 21.20 -26.92
CA MET A 1 10.40 19.89 -27.58
C MET A 1 10.62 18.86 -26.50
N ASP A 2 9.55 18.43 -25.85
CA ASP A 2 9.59 17.47 -24.75
C ASP A 2 9.92 16.09 -25.32
N ASN A 3 11.18 15.68 -25.18
CA ASN A 3 11.70 14.40 -25.63
C ASN A 3 11.40 13.33 -24.56
N ARG A 4 10.13 13.21 -24.15
CA ARG A 4 9.73 12.21 -23.17
C ARG A 4 9.63 10.87 -23.90
N PRO A 5 10.49 9.88 -23.60
CA PRO A 5 10.38 8.57 -24.22
C PRO A 5 9.02 7.98 -23.85
N THR A 6 8.20 7.72 -24.86
CA THR A 6 6.93 6.99 -24.69
C THR A 6 7.22 5.50 -24.83
N LEU A 7 6.57 4.69 -23.99
CA LEU A 7 6.67 3.23 -24.01
C LEU A 7 5.71 2.64 -25.07
N ASP A 8 5.53 3.35 -26.19
CA ASP A 8 4.64 2.94 -27.26
C ASP A 8 5.28 1.74 -27.98
N GLY A 9 4.64 0.56 -27.89
CA GLY A 9 5.09 -0.67 -28.55
C GLY A 9 5.74 -1.72 -27.65
N ILE A 10 5.80 -1.51 -26.34
CA ILE A 10 6.18 -2.56 -25.39
C ILE A 10 4.92 -3.29 -24.93
N GLU A 11 4.75 -4.53 -25.38
CA GLU A 11 3.79 -5.45 -24.76
C GLU A 11 4.34 -5.86 -23.39
N PHE A 12 3.75 -5.32 -22.33
CA PHE A 12 4.00 -5.82 -20.99
C PHE A 12 3.41 -7.22 -20.88
N GLN A 13 4.23 -8.19 -20.51
CA GLN A 13 3.74 -9.51 -20.15
C GLN A 13 2.82 -9.35 -18.93
N GLY A 14 1.54 -9.64 -19.12
CA GLY A 14 0.55 -9.61 -18.06
C GLY A 14 0.90 -10.62 -16.98
N VAL A 15 0.61 -10.25 -15.73
CA VAL A 15 0.65 -11.17 -14.58
C VAL A 15 -0.39 -12.28 -14.83
N ASP A 16 -0.04 -13.53 -14.49
CA ASP A 16 -0.95 -14.66 -14.71
C ASP A 16 -2.29 -14.40 -13.98
N PRO A 17 -3.45 -14.70 -14.58
CA PRO A 17 -4.74 -14.49 -13.92
C PRO A 17 -4.87 -15.13 -12.53
N VAL A 18 -4.14 -16.22 -12.27
CA VAL A 18 -4.04 -16.86 -10.95
C VAL A 18 -3.28 -15.98 -9.97
N GLU A 19 -2.15 -15.40 -10.39
CA GLU A 19 -1.37 -14.45 -9.58
C GLU A 19 -2.15 -13.16 -9.32
N VAL A 20 -2.88 -12.66 -10.33
CA VAL A 20 -3.79 -11.51 -10.15
C VAL A 20 -4.85 -11.81 -9.09
N THR A 21 -5.44 -13.00 -9.14
CA THR A 21 -6.45 -13.42 -8.15
C THR A 21 -5.84 -13.51 -6.75
N ALA A 22 -4.65 -14.08 -6.61
CA ALA A 22 -3.94 -14.14 -5.34
C ALA A 22 -3.63 -12.73 -4.78
N LEU A 23 -3.17 -11.80 -5.62
CA LEU A 23 -2.86 -10.42 -5.24
C LEU A 23 -4.09 -9.55 -4.93
N THR A 24 -5.26 -9.94 -5.45
CA THR A 24 -6.53 -9.22 -5.25
C THR A 24 -7.34 -9.79 -4.08
N THR A 25 -6.92 -10.93 -3.52
CA THR A 25 -7.61 -11.58 -2.41
C THR A 25 -7.50 -10.70 -1.14
N PRO A 26 -8.60 -10.50 -0.39
CA PRO A 26 -8.55 -9.71 0.83
C PRO A 26 -7.68 -10.39 1.89
N PHE A 27 -6.93 -9.58 2.63
CA PHE A 27 -6.11 -10.04 3.75
C PHE A 27 -6.97 -10.63 4.86
N THR A 28 -6.49 -11.72 5.46
CA THR A 28 -7.14 -12.31 6.64
C THR A 28 -6.60 -11.71 7.94
N ALA A 29 -7.42 -11.70 9.00
CA ALA A 29 -6.97 -11.19 10.30
C ALA A 29 -5.75 -11.95 10.84
N THR A 30 -5.71 -13.26 10.64
CA THR A 30 -4.60 -14.14 11.04
C THR A 30 -3.32 -13.81 10.28
N GLU A 31 -3.40 -13.62 8.96
CA GLU A 31 -2.25 -13.25 8.12
C GLU A 31 -1.64 -11.91 8.57
N ILE A 32 -2.48 -10.91 8.87
CA ILE A 32 -2.00 -9.61 9.34
C ILE A 32 -1.32 -9.75 10.71
N GLU A 33 -1.90 -10.53 11.62
CA GLU A 33 -1.32 -10.79 12.93
C GLU A 33 0.04 -11.49 12.83
N GLU A 34 0.13 -12.54 12.01
CA GLU A 34 1.37 -13.28 11.77
C GLU A 34 2.47 -12.37 11.20
N VAL A 35 2.14 -11.50 10.24
CA VAL A 35 3.09 -10.55 9.66
C VAL A 35 3.54 -9.51 10.70
N VAL A 36 2.63 -8.97 11.50
CA VAL A 36 2.99 -8.00 12.55
C VAL A 36 3.86 -8.64 13.62
N MET A 37 3.56 -9.88 14.02
CA MET A 37 4.30 -10.60 15.05
C MET A 37 5.64 -11.16 14.57
N SER A 38 5.75 -11.53 13.30
CA SER A 38 7.01 -12.00 12.70
C SER A 38 7.94 -10.87 12.23
N SER A 39 7.45 -9.63 12.21
CA SER A 39 8.25 -8.48 11.79
C SER A 39 9.35 -8.15 12.79
N ASP A 40 10.60 -8.20 12.34
CA ASP A 40 11.75 -7.72 13.11
C ASP A 40 11.66 -6.20 13.23
N GLY A 41 11.23 -5.70 14.40
CA GLY A 41 10.98 -4.28 14.72
C GLY A 41 12.19 -3.35 14.69
N ILE A 42 13.24 -3.73 13.97
CA ILE A 42 14.54 -3.08 13.88
C ILE A 42 14.68 -2.25 12.59
N MET A 43 13.85 -2.50 11.56
CA MET A 43 13.95 -1.75 10.31
C MET A 43 13.10 -0.48 10.31
N SER A 44 13.84 0.64 10.26
CA SER A 44 13.46 2.01 9.91
C SER A 44 12.32 2.60 10.75
N PRO A 45 12.64 3.41 11.78
CA PRO A 45 11.66 4.37 12.27
C PRO A 45 11.20 5.17 11.06
N GLY A 46 9.91 5.18 10.78
CA GLY A 46 9.36 6.13 9.82
C GLY A 46 9.71 7.56 10.24
N PRO A 47 9.40 8.58 9.43
CA PRO A 47 9.60 9.98 9.82
C PRO A 47 8.88 10.37 11.13
N ASP A 48 7.94 9.53 11.58
CA ASP A 48 7.17 9.56 12.82
C ASP A 48 7.81 8.81 14.01
N GLY A 49 8.86 8.02 13.80
CA GLY A 49 9.61 7.34 14.86
C GLY A 49 9.00 6.03 15.36
N PHE A 50 7.89 5.57 14.78
CA PHE A 50 7.26 4.30 15.16
C PHE A 50 7.85 3.14 14.35
N ASN A 51 8.07 1.99 15.01
CA ASN A 51 8.56 0.75 14.41
C ASN A 51 7.53 -0.38 14.56
N PHE A 52 7.81 -1.55 13.99
CA PHE A 52 6.92 -2.72 14.16
C PHE A 52 6.76 -3.18 15.62
N SER A 53 7.72 -2.88 16.51
CA SER A 53 7.57 -3.16 17.94
C SER A 53 6.43 -2.37 18.59
N PHE A 54 6.08 -1.19 18.08
CA PHE A 54 4.88 -0.47 18.51
C PHE A 54 3.61 -1.26 18.17
N PHE A 55 3.50 -1.72 16.93
CA PHE A 55 2.34 -2.49 16.48
C PHE A 55 2.23 -3.83 17.20
N GLN A 56 3.35 -4.51 17.45
CA GLN A 56 3.39 -5.74 18.26
C GLN A 56 2.89 -5.49 19.69
N ARG A 57 3.36 -4.41 20.33
CA ARG A 57 3.00 -4.09 21.73
C ARG A 57 1.54 -3.63 21.88
N PHE A 58 1.00 -2.92 20.90
CA PHE A 58 -0.36 -2.38 20.92
C PHE A 58 -1.34 -3.16 20.03
N TRP A 59 -0.96 -4.35 19.56
CA TRP A 59 -1.77 -5.16 18.64
C TRP A 59 -3.19 -5.40 19.18
N GLY A 60 -3.32 -5.70 20.47
CA GLY A 60 -4.63 -5.94 21.11
C GLY A 60 -5.61 -4.76 21.00
N LEU A 61 -5.11 -3.53 20.88
CA LEU A 61 -5.91 -2.31 20.69
C LEU A 61 -6.07 -1.97 19.20
N LEU A 62 -5.04 -2.20 18.39
CA LEU A 62 -4.97 -1.76 17.00
C LEU A 62 -5.55 -2.76 16.00
N LYS A 63 -5.68 -4.05 16.35
CA LYS A 63 -6.08 -5.11 15.41
C LYS A 63 -7.36 -4.82 14.64
N VAL A 64 -8.33 -4.18 15.29
CA VAL A 64 -9.63 -3.87 14.68
C VAL A 64 -9.49 -2.73 13.67
N GLU A 65 -8.88 -1.62 14.08
CA GLU A 65 -8.67 -0.44 13.25
C GLU A 65 -7.75 -0.74 12.06
N LEU A 66 -6.66 -1.48 12.30
CA LEU A 66 -5.73 -1.92 11.24
C LEU A 66 -6.39 -2.91 10.29
N GLY A 67 -7.21 -3.84 10.80
CA GLY A 67 -8.00 -4.73 9.95
C GLY A 67 -8.96 -3.97 9.04
N ILE A 68 -9.69 -2.98 9.57
CA ILE A 68 -10.57 -2.11 8.78
C ILE A 68 -9.77 -1.30 7.76
N CYS A 69 -8.62 -0.75 8.14
CA CYS A 69 -7.74 0.00 7.24
C CYS A 69 -7.27 -0.87 6.07
N LEU A 70 -6.79 -2.09 6.35
CA LEU A 70 -6.31 -3.02 5.35
C LEU A 70 -7.42 -3.57 4.45
N ILE A 71 -8.63 -3.75 4.98
CA ILE A 71 -9.82 -4.09 4.17
C ILE A 71 -10.23 -2.94 3.24
N ASN A 72 -10.02 -1.69 3.65
CA ASN A 72 -10.25 -0.52 2.80
C ASN A 72 -9.12 -0.30 1.79
N PHE A 73 -7.89 -0.72 2.10
CA PHE A 73 -6.72 -0.64 1.23
C PHE A 73 -6.65 -1.77 0.19
N SER A 74 -7.05 -2.99 0.59
CA SER A 74 -7.33 -4.09 -0.35
C SER A 74 -8.26 -3.57 -1.43
N PRO A 75 -8.04 -3.91 -2.72
CA PRO A 75 -8.57 -3.18 -3.87
C PRO A 75 -10.11 -3.22 -3.93
N ARG A 76 -10.74 -2.39 -3.10
CA ARG A 76 -11.92 -1.66 -3.52
C ARG A 76 -11.43 -0.74 -4.64
N PRO A 77 -12.14 -0.63 -5.77
CA PRO A 77 -11.79 0.23 -6.91
C PRO A 77 -11.86 1.74 -6.58
N ILE A 78 -11.62 2.11 -5.33
CA ILE A 78 -11.51 3.47 -4.83
C ILE A 78 -10.05 3.70 -4.46
N PHE A 79 -9.15 3.45 -5.42
CA PHE A 79 -7.95 4.26 -5.52
C PHE A 79 -8.46 5.68 -5.84
N ARG A 80 -8.91 6.41 -4.81
CA ARG A 80 -9.20 7.84 -4.95
C ARG A 80 -7.88 8.45 -5.38
N ARG A 81 -7.80 8.69 -6.69
CA ARG A 81 -6.79 9.44 -7.40
C ARG A 81 -6.72 10.85 -6.82
N ALA A 82 -6.19 10.97 -5.62
CA ALA A 82 -5.79 12.22 -5.00
C ALA A 82 -4.31 12.44 -5.32
N PHE A 83 -4.00 12.51 -6.62
CA PHE A 83 -2.85 13.26 -7.09
C PHE A 83 -3.41 14.43 -7.89
N PRO A 84 -3.78 15.56 -7.26
CA PRO A 84 -3.83 16.81 -8.00
C PRO A 84 -2.39 17.18 -8.34
N ARG A 85 -1.89 16.64 -9.45
CA ARG A 85 -0.64 17.07 -10.07
C ARG A 85 -0.95 18.20 -11.05
N THR A 86 -1.44 19.33 -10.54
CA THR A 86 -1.48 20.62 -11.24
C THR A 86 -1.53 21.75 -10.20
N LEU A 87 -0.39 22.03 -9.57
CA LEU A 87 -0.06 23.40 -9.18
C LEU A 87 1.08 23.85 -10.08
N LEU A 88 0.70 24.49 -11.19
CA LEU A 88 1.53 25.38 -12.00
C LEU A 88 0.63 26.58 -12.37
N PRO A 89 1.16 27.77 -12.67
CA PRO A 89 1.53 28.80 -11.72
C PRO A 89 0.65 30.06 -11.90
N SER A 90 0.82 30.99 -10.96
CA SER A 90 0.37 32.39 -10.93
C SER A 90 -0.02 33.04 -12.28
N TYR A 91 -1.29 33.41 -12.40
CA TYR A 91 -1.73 34.58 -13.16
C TYR A 91 -1.86 35.76 -12.19
N LEU A 92 -0.78 36.52 -12.03
CA LEU A 92 -0.69 37.98 -11.91
C LEU A 92 0.77 38.37 -12.15
#